data_AF-A0A4Q5SBW4-F1
#
_entry.id   AF-A0A4Q5SBW4-F1
#
_cell.length_a   1.000
_cell.length_b   1.000
_cell.length_c   1.000
_cell.angle_alpha   90.00
_cell.angle_beta   90.00
_cell.angle_gamma   90.00
#
_symmetry.space_group_name_H-M   'P 1'
#
loop_
_entity.id
_entity.type
_entity.pdbx_description
1 polymer ?
#
loop_
_entity_poly.entity_id
_entity_poly.type
_entity_poly.pdbx_seq_one_letter_code
_entity_poly.pdbx_strand_id
1 'polypeptide(L)'
;MNAFTNGEAKRVDRYWQFNSGSVGDIRTGTSYTEISAPAESPCEDGTDLPCVLKVDASISSQSALDTYLHNTTVFPSPGDITSSALYQKEAE
;
A
#
# COMPACT_ATOMS: atom_id res chain seq x y z
N MET A 1 15.74 38.44 4.27
CA MET A 1 16.14 37.02 4.29
C MET A 1 14.85 36.21 4.27
N ASN A 2 14.61 35.52 3.15
CA ASN A 2 13.31 34.98 2.81
C ASN A 2 13.02 33.76 3.68
N ALA A 3 11.89 33.80 4.39
CA ALA A 3 11.37 32.66 5.11
C ALA A 3 10.97 31.59 4.08
N PHE A 4 11.79 30.55 3.95
CA PHE A 4 11.33 29.29 3.39
C PHE A 4 10.39 28.67 4.42
N THR A 5 9.15 29.15 4.47
CA THR A 5 8.06 28.35 5.01
C THR A 5 7.90 27.19 4.05
N ASN A 6 8.69 26.15 4.30
CA ASN A 6 8.47 24.83 3.76
C ASN A 6 7.08 24.45 4.25
N GLY A 7 6.06 24.77 3.44
CA GLY A 7 4.72 24.27 3.66
C GLY A 7 4.88 22.77 3.59
N GLU A 8 4.91 22.13 4.75
CA GLU A 8 4.71 20.70 4.88
C GLU A 8 3.34 20.44 4.28
N ALA A 9 3.32 20.26 2.96
CA ALA A 9 2.16 19.77 2.26
C ALA A 9 1.78 18.52 3.02
N LYS A 10 0.65 18.57 3.75
CA LYS A 10 0.10 17.42 4.47
C LYS A 10 0.25 16.25 3.52
N ARG A 11 1.14 15.31 3.85
CA ARG A 11 1.35 14.13 3.01
C ARG A 11 -0.01 13.46 2.94
N VAL A 12 -0.64 13.55 1.77
CA VAL A 12 -1.97 12.98 1.57
C VAL A 12 -1.73 11.50 1.38
N ASP A 13 -1.70 10.75 2.48
CA ASP A 13 -1.58 9.30 2.39
C ASP A 13 -2.73 8.73 1.56
N ARG A 14 -2.41 7.84 0.61
CA ARG A 14 -3.41 7.06 -0.15
C ARG A 14 -3.45 5.65 0.38
N TYR A 15 -4.63 5.05 0.34
CA TYR A 15 -4.85 3.71 0.82
C TYR A 15 -5.24 2.80 -0.34
N TRP A 16 -4.57 1.67 -0.43
CA TRP A 16 -4.80 0.69 -1.48
C TRP A 16 -5.16 -0.64 -0.85
N GLN A 17 -6.37 -1.11 -1.09
CA GLN A 17 -6.84 -2.41 -0.62
C GLN A 17 -6.46 -3.50 -1.61
N PHE A 18 -5.80 -4.55 -1.12
CA PHE A 18 -5.48 -5.74 -1.88
C PHE A 18 -6.68 -6.67 -1.95
N ASN A 19 -7.14 -6.94 -3.16
CA ASN A 19 -8.31 -7.78 -3.40
C ASN A 19 -7.95 -9.19 -3.86
N SER A 20 -6.68 -9.45 -4.22
CA SER A 20 -6.25 -10.82 -4.57
C SER A 20 -5.99 -11.67 -3.31
N GLY A 21 -6.07 -12.98 -3.50
CA GLY A 21 -5.74 -14.00 -2.49
C GLY A 21 -4.38 -14.67 -2.73
N SER A 22 -3.58 -14.17 -3.67
CA SER A 22 -2.32 -14.81 -4.07
C SER A 22 -1.11 -13.92 -3.81
N VAL A 23 -0.06 -14.49 -3.21
CA VAL A 23 1.23 -13.82 -2.95
C VAL A 23 1.87 -13.29 -4.23
N GLY A 24 1.70 -14.00 -5.36
CA GLY A 24 2.23 -13.58 -6.67
C GLY A 24 1.64 -12.26 -7.18
N ASP A 25 0.43 -11.92 -6.73
CA ASP A 25 -0.27 -10.70 -7.14
C ASP A 25 0.07 -9.49 -6.28
N ILE A 26 0.80 -9.66 -5.18
CA ILE A 26 1.17 -8.58 -4.26
C ILE A 26 1.96 -7.48 -4.96
N ARG A 27 2.70 -7.80 -6.02
CA ARG A 27 3.45 -6.80 -6.79
C ARG A 27 2.63 -6.16 -7.91
N THR A 28 1.45 -6.69 -8.18
CA THR A 28 0.62 -6.28 -9.28
C THR A 28 -0.29 -5.14 -8.85
N GLY A 29 -0.04 -3.92 -9.31
CA GLY A 29 -0.84 -2.76 -8.93
C GLY A 29 -2.34 -2.90 -9.26
N THR A 30 -2.71 -3.70 -10.28
CA THR A 30 -4.10 -3.96 -10.66
C THR A 30 -4.85 -4.85 -9.67
N SER A 31 -4.14 -5.59 -8.82
CA SER A 31 -4.72 -6.39 -7.73
C SER A 31 -5.13 -5.53 -6.54
N TYR A 32 -4.84 -4.23 -6.60
CA TYR A 32 -5.21 -3.25 -5.60
C TYR A 32 -6.29 -2.30 -6.10
N THR A 33 -7.16 -1.89 -5.19
CA THR A 33 -8.17 -0.86 -5.42
C THR A 33 -7.94 0.28 -4.45
N GLU A 34 -7.92 1.50 -4.98
CA GLU A 34 -7.81 2.70 -4.16
C GLU A 34 -9.06 2.88 -3.31
N ILE A 35 -8.87 3.12 -2.02
CA ILE A 35 -9.93 3.40 -1.06
C ILE A 35 -9.63 4.73 -0.36
N SER A 36 -10.68 5.49 -0.02
CA SER A 36 -10.52 6.80 0.63
C SER A 36 -10.00 6.67 2.06
N ALA A 37 -10.44 5.64 2.77
CA ALA A 37 -9.96 5.25 4.09
C ALA A 37 -10.38 3.79 4.35
N PRO A 38 -9.54 2.98 5.01
CA PRO A 38 -9.98 1.68 5.49
C PRO A 38 -11.05 1.86 6.58
N ALA A 39 -12.16 1.13 6.47
CA ALA A 39 -13.03 0.88 7.61
C ALA A 39 -12.25 0.03 8.64
N GLU A 40 -12.64 0.03 9.93
CA GLU A 40 -11.99 -0.82 10.94
C GLU A 40 -11.98 -2.29 10.45
N SER A 41 -10.79 -2.84 10.23
CA SER A 41 -10.55 -4.21 9.76
C SER A 41 -11.29 -4.59 8.46
N PRO A 42 -10.97 -3.98 7.30
CA PRO A 42 -11.69 -4.24 6.05
C PRO A 42 -11.28 -5.58 5.40
N CYS A 43 -10.58 -6.44 6.15
CA CYS A 43 -9.81 -7.56 5.66
C CYS A 43 -10.44 -8.82 6.22
N GLU A 44 -10.95 -9.68 5.34
CA GLU A 44 -11.30 -11.04 5.74
C GLU A 44 -10.04 -11.74 6.28
N ASP A 45 -10.24 -12.54 7.32
CA ASP A 45 -9.25 -13.47 7.85
C ASP A 45 -8.70 -14.33 6.71
N GLY A 46 -7.38 -14.48 6.64
CA GLY A 46 -6.74 -15.04 5.45
C GLY A 46 -5.27 -15.35 5.62
N THR A 47 -4.64 -15.78 4.52
CA THR A 47 -3.20 -16.09 4.51
C THR A 47 -2.38 -14.80 4.60
N ASP A 48 -1.20 -14.84 5.24
CA ASP A 48 -0.21 -13.76 5.42
C ASP A 48 0.01 -12.88 4.17
N LEU A 49 -0.91 -11.94 3.95
CA LEU A 49 -1.04 -11.15 2.73
C LEU A 49 -1.31 -9.70 3.12
N PRO A 50 -0.83 -8.72 2.32
CA PRO A 50 -1.16 -7.33 2.56
C PRO A 50 -2.66 -7.20 2.37
N CYS A 51 -3.33 -6.46 3.24
CA CYS A 51 -4.71 -6.11 3.02
C CYS A 51 -4.87 -4.65 2.63
N VAL A 52 -4.28 -3.73 3.41
CA VAL A 52 -4.33 -2.30 3.09
C VAL A 52 -2.92 -1.75 3.11
N LEU A 53 -2.48 -1.21 1.99
CA LEU A 53 -1.22 -0.47 1.91
C LEU A 53 -1.49 1.01 2.14
N LYS A 54 -0.67 1.63 2.98
CA LYS A 54 -0.59 3.09 3.08
C LYS A 54 0.60 3.56 2.28
N VAL A 55 0.34 4.33 1.23
CA VAL A 55 1.38 4.84 0.32
C VAL A 55 1.29 6.35 0.22
N ASP A 56 2.33 6.96 -0.36
CA ASP A 56 2.38 8.39 -0.57
C ASP A 56 1.31 8.87 -1.58
N ALA A 57 0.90 10.12 -1.47
CA ALA A 57 -0.03 10.81 -2.37
C ALA A 57 0.34 10.67 -3.85
N SER A 58 1.65 10.60 -4.11
CA SER A 58 2.25 10.46 -5.44
C SER A 58 1.86 9.15 -6.12
N ILE A 59 1.49 8.13 -5.36
CA ILE A 59 1.03 6.83 -5.86
C ILE A 59 -0.49 6.90 -6.03
N SER A 60 -0.92 7.67 -7.03
CA SER A 60 -2.32 7.96 -7.34
C SER A 60 -2.91 7.08 -8.44
N SER A 61 -2.17 6.05 -8.88
CA SER A 61 -2.57 5.20 -10.00
C SER A 61 -1.97 3.81 -9.85
N GLN A 62 -2.66 2.80 -10.38
CA GLN A 62 -2.21 1.42 -10.32
C GLN A 62 -0.81 1.23 -10.92
N SER A 63 -0.46 1.93 -12.01
CA SER A 63 0.89 1.84 -12.58
C SER A 63 1.98 2.43 -11.68
N ALA A 64 1.67 3.48 -10.93
CA ALA A 64 2.60 4.06 -9.95
C ALA A 64 2.77 3.12 -8.74
N LEU A 65 1.67 2.49 -8.32
CA LEU A 65 1.69 1.48 -7.25
C LEU A 65 2.48 0.25 -7.69
N ASP A 66 2.24 -0.24 -8.90
CA ASP A 66 2.97 -1.37 -9.49
C ASP A 66 4.48 -1.11 -9.52
N THR A 67 4.89 0.09 -9.96
CA THR A 67 6.30 0.52 -9.94
C THR A 67 6.85 0.55 -8.51
N TYR A 68 6.07 1.05 -7.55
CA TYR A 68 6.46 1.11 -6.14
C TYR A 68 6.64 -0.30 -5.54
N LEU A 69 5.73 -1.22 -5.83
CA LEU A 69 5.74 -2.59 -5.33
C LEU A 69 6.84 -3.45 -5.98
N HIS A 70 7.19 -3.16 -7.23
CA HIS A 70 8.32 -3.78 -7.93
C HIS A 70 9.68 -3.21 -7.53
N ASN A 71 9.72 -2.20 -6.66
CA ASN A 71 10.98 -1.65 -6.19
C ASN A 71 11.68 -2.62 -5.24
N THR A 72 12.53 -3.48 -5.79
CA THR A 72 13.29 -4.50 -5.04
C THR A 72 14.31 -3.93 -4.05
N THR A 73 14.60 -2.63 -4.11
CA THR A 73 15.44 -1.97 -3.10
C THR A 73 14.68 -1.67 -1.81
N VAL A 74 13.36 -1.47 -1.91
CA VAL A 74 12.46 -1.23 -0.78
C VAL A 74 11.79 -2.54 -0.35
N PHE A 75 11.38 -3.33 -1.33
CA PHE A 75 10.65 -4.59 -1.15
C PHE A 75 11.37 -5.75 -1.85
N PRO A 76 12.44 -6.29 -1.24
CA PRO A 76 13.18 -7.40 -1.83
C PRO A 76 12.29 -8.63 -2.02
N SER A 77 11.34 -8.88 -1.11
CA SER A 77 10.36 -9.97 -1.20
C SER A 77 8.91 -9.45 -1.09
N PRO A 78 7.92 -10.24 -1.55
CA PRO A 78 6.50 -9.90 -1.36
C PRO A 78 6.11 -9.77 0.12
N GLY A 79 6.76 -10.52 1.02
CA GLY A 79 6.53 -10.43 2.46
C GLY A 79 6.91 -9.07 3.05
N ASP A 80 7.89 -8.36 2.49
CA ASP A 80 8.22 -6.99 2.93
C ASP A 80 7.06 -6.02 2.63
N ILE A 81 6.34 -6.24 1.53
CA ILE A 81 5.15 -5.47 1.16
C ILE A 81 4.04 -5.76 2.16
N THR A 82 3.78 -7.04 2.47
CA THR A 82 2.86 -7.46 3.53
C THR A 82 3.20 -6.81 4.87
N SER A 83 4.46 -6.86 5.27
CA SER A 83 4.94 -6.28 6.53
C SER A 83 4.78 -4.76 6.57
N SER A 84 4.93 -4.08 5.43
CA SER A 84 4.71 -2.64 5.29
C SER A 84 3.23 -2.23 5.20
N ALA A 85 2.32 -3.19 5.06
CA ALA A 85 0.90 -2.93 4.99
C ALA A 85 0.39 -2.35 6.32
N LEU A 86 -0.53 -1.39 6.22
CA LEU A 86 -1.24 -0.84 7.36
C LEU A 86 -2.10 -1.90 8.05
N TYR A 87 -2.74 -2.75 7.25
CA TYR A 87 -3.49 -3.92 7.71
C TYR A 87 -3.04 -5.14 6.93
N GLN A 88 -2.85 -6.25 7.62
CA GLN A 88 -2.55 -7.56 7.06
C GLN A 88 -3.79 -8.45 7.20
N LYS A 89 -3.94 -9.42 6.30
CA LYS A 89 -4.89 -10.51 6.53
C LYS A 89 -4.25 -11.40 7.59
N GLU A 90 -4.77 -11.37 8.80
CA GLU A 90 -4.30 -12.27 9.85
C GLU A 90 -4.79 -13.68 9.53
N ALA A 91 -3.91 -14.66 9.70
CA ALA A 91 -4.30 -16.06 9.63
C ALA A 91 -4.90 -16.44 10.98
N GLU A 92 -6.18 -16.82 10.99
CA GLU A 92 -6.86 -17.45 12.13
C GLU A 92 -6.16 -18.73 12.61
#